data_AF-A0A516KDQ9-F1
#
_entry.id   AF-A0A516KDQ9-F1
#
_cell.length_a   1.000
_cell.length_b   1.000
_cell.length_c   1.000
_cell.angle_alpha   90.00
_cell.angle_beta   90.00
_cell.angle_gamma   90.00
#
_symmetry.space_group_name_H-M   'P 1'
#
loop_
_entity.id
_entity.type
_entity.pdbx_description
1 polymer ?
#
loop_
_entity_poly.entity_id
_entity_poly.type
_entity_poly.pdbx_seq_one_letter_code
_entity_poly.pdbx_strand_id
1 'polypeptide(L)'
;MNNQHYKRRLDTYISHDSVFTERDKQKVFQKIKELSNEPVTKKRNTKFLFAKYVGPIVLALLMVGIVGFLLQNLSQNNLEEKSVTEKEYEFPSAEIIQNKVNELIENFELGMTHEQVKETFGEDYISGEAQNPEGEPFSYWTYYYYKNPNITGGAPIPGDIDIQNLGQKHVGIEFSIFWRDKKVLFATVAYRTSENIKVMEFKRDGDISEYTVNNW
;
A
#
# COMPACT_ATOMS: atom_id res chain seq x y z
N MET A 1 10.66 -14.00 22.80
CA MET A 1 11.29 -12.85 22.11
C MET A 1 11.69 -11.81 23.16
N ASN A 2 12.85 -11.18 23.02
CA ASN A 2 13.43 -10.30 24.04
C ASN A 2 12.78 -8.89 24.03
N ASN A 3 12.29 -8.43 25.20
CA ASN A 3 11.53 -7.18 25.37
C ASN A 3 12.30 -5.92 24.91
N GLN A 4 13.62 -5.96 24.89
CA GLN A 4 14.46 -4.83 24.46
C GLN A 4 14.34 -4.50 22.97
N HIS A 5 14.02 -5.50 22.11
CA HIS A 5 13.89 -5.28 20.67
C HIS A 5 12.60 -4.52 20.31
N TYR A 6 11.50 -4.77 21.02
CA TYR A 6 10.25 -4.05 20.82
C TYR A 6 10.34 -2.60 21.26
N LYS A 7 11.04 -2.35 22.38
CA LYS A 7 11.24 -0.99 22.90
C LYS A 7 11.98 -0.10 21.91
N ARG A 8 13.08 -0.59 21.32
CA ARG A 8 13.81 0.15 20.28
C ARG A 8 12.96 0.46 19.06
N ARG A 9 12.14 -0.49 18.60
CA ARG A 9 11.27 -0.26 17.44
C ARG A 9 10.21 0.79 17.72
N LEU A 10 9.49 0.70 18.85
CA LEU A 10 8.49 1.71 19.21
C LEU A 10 9.11 3.10 19.41
N ASP A 11 10.29 3.19 20.02
CA ASP A 11 10.98 4.47 20.17
C ASP A 11 11.28 5.10 18.80
N THR A 12 11.61 4.32 17.77
CA THR A 12 11.81 4.84 16.40
C THR A 12 10.53 5.36 15.75
N TYR A 13 9.38 4.71 15.98
CA TYR A 13 8.09 5.09 15.39
C TYR A 13 7.40 6.25 16.12
N ILE A 14 7.67 6.46 17.41
CA ILE A 14 6.96 7.45 18.24
C ILE A 14 7.87 8.63 18.65
N SER A 15 9.19 8.59 18.40
CA SER A 15 10.10 9.67 18.82
C SER A 15 10.04 10.94 17.97
N HIS A 16 9.52 10.88 16.74
CA HIS A 16 9.54 12.01 15.82
C HIS A 16 8.25 12.84 15.82
N ASP A 17 7.22 12.40 16.55
CA ASP A 17 5.92 13.05 16.56
C ASP A 17 5.70 13.79 17.88
N SER A 18 5.58 15.12 17.84
CA SER A 18 5.47 16.00 19.03
C SER A 18 4.18 15.81 19.83
N VAL A 19 3.27 14.98 19.32
CA VAL A 19 1.92 14.74 19.85
C VAL A 19 1.93 13.69 20.99
N PHE A 20 2.94 12.82 21.07
CA PHE A 20 2.97 11.75 22.06
C PHE A 20 3.81 12.09 23.29
N THR A 21 3.17 12.21 24.44
CA THR A 21 3.89 12.37 25.71
C THR A 21 4.57 11.06 26.13
N GLU A 22 5.66 11.15 26.90
CA GLU A 22 6.33 9.97 27.48
C GLU A 22 5.38 9.08 28.31
N ARG A 23 4.33 9.68 28.88
CA ARG A 23 3.29 8.95 29.61
C ARG A 23 2.43 8.08 28.68
N ASP A 24 2.15 8.54 27.46
CA ASP A 24 1.34 7.78 26.50
C ASP A 24 2.15 6.61 25.92
N LYS A 25 3.45 6.81 25.66
CA LYS A 25 4.37 5.74 25.29
C LYS A 25 4.36 4.61 26.32
N GLN A 26 4.44 4.95 27.61
CA GLN A 26 4.41 3.95 28.68
C GLN A 26 3.10 3.14 28.74
N LYS A 27 1.94 3.79 28.50
CA LYS A 27 0.65 3.09 28.46
C LYS A 27 0.58 2.08 27.31
N VAL A 28 1.07 2.45 26.14
CA VAL A 28 1.12 1.56 24.97
C VAL A 28 2.02 0.35 25.26
N PHE A 29 3.20 0.57 25.84
CA PHE A 29 4.09 -0.51 26.24
C PHE A 29 3.46 -1.48 27.24
N GLN A 30 2.73 -0.96 28.21
CA GLN A 30 2.07 -1.78 29.23
C GLN A 30 0.98 -2.67 28.62
N LYS A 31 0.16 -2.11 27.71
CA LYS A 31 -0.91 -2.84 27.03
C LYS A 31 -0.39 -3.94 26.10
N ILE A 32 0.72 -3.69 25.38
CA ILE A 32 1.40 -4.71 24.57
C ILE A 32 1.93 -5.85 25.45
N LYS A 33 2.50 -5.51 26.62
CA LYS A 33 3.00 -6.50 27.57
C LYS A 33 1.87 -7.36 28.14
N GLU A 34 0.71 -6.78 28.44
CA GLU A 34 -0.48 -7.50 28.88
C GLU A 34 -0.98 -8.47 27.80
N LEU A 35 -1.17 -8.01 26.57
CA LEU A 35 -1.59 -8.86 25.43
C LEU A 35 -0.60 -10.00 25.14
N SER A 36 0.70 -9.77 25.35
CA SER A 36 1.73 -10.79 25.13
C SER A 36 1.78 -11.85 26.24
N ASN A 37 1.23 -11.57 27.42
CA ASN A 37 1.24 -12.45 28.59
C ASN A 37 -0.12 -13.10 28.86
N GLU A 38 -1.15 -12.83 28.06
CA GLU A 38 -2.41 -13.56 28.18
C GLU A 38 -2.23 -15.03 27.76
N PRO A 39 -2.49 -16.00 28.64
CA PRO A 39 -2.39 -17.41 28.29
C PRO A 39 -3.52 -17.76 27.31
N VAL A 40 -3.16 -18.29 26.14
CA VAL A 40 -4.10 -18.85 25.15
C VAL A 40 -4.79 -20.07 25.77
N THR A 41 -5.91 -19.85 26.45
CA THR A 41 -6.71 -20.92 27.04
C THR A 41 -7.54 -21.62 25.97
N LYS A 42 -6.94 -22.62 25.30
CA LYS A 42 -7.66 -23.57 24.45
C LYS A 42 -8.47 -24.53 25.33
N LYS A 43 -9.76 -24.24 25.47
CA LYS A 43 -10.74 -25.19 26.01
C LYS A 43 -11.21 -26.12 24.88
N ARG A 44 -10.67 -27.34 24.78
CA ARG A 44 -11.34 -28.44 24.07
C ARG A 44 -10.97 -29.80 24.65
N ASN A 45 -11.92 -30.33 25.41
CA ASN A 45 -12.01 -31.72 25.86
C ASN A 45 -12.32 -32.59 24.64
N THR A 46 -11.50 -33.60 24.33
CA THR A 46 -11.95 -34.89 23.76
C THR A 46 -10.80 -35.87 23.70
N LYS A 47 -10.95 -36.99 24.41
CA LYS A 47 -10.12 -38.19 24.37
C LYS A 47 -10.21 -38.82 22.97
N PHE A 48 -9.10 -39.03 22.26
CA PHE A 48 -9.05 -39.96 21.11
C PHE A 48 -7.66 -40.61 20.99
N LEU A 49 -7.61 -41.90 21.36
CA LEU A 49 -6.43 -42.78 21.39
C LEU A 49 -6.20 -43.49 20.04
N PHE A 50 -6.18 -42.78 18.90
CA PHE A 50 -6.01 -43.42 17.58
C PHE A 50 -4.87 -42.83 16.71
N ALA A 51 -3.92 -42.13 17.31
CA ALA A 51 -2.89 -41.38 16.59
C ALA A 51 -1.49 -42.03 16.59
N LYS A 52 -1.37 -43.36 16.44
CA LYS A 52 -0.04 -44.02 16.35
C LYS A 52 0.30 -44.72 15.05
N TYR A 53 -0.67 -45.00 14.16
CA TYR A 53 -0.39 -45.79 12.95
C TYR A 53 -0.93 -45.23 11.63
N VAL A 54 -1.70 -44.12 11.65
CA VAL A 54 -2.27 -43.53 10.42
C VAL A 54 -1.37 -42.44 9.82
N GLY A 55 -0.47 -41.84 10.62
CA GLY A 55 0.42 -40.75 10.19
C GLY A 55 1.39 -41.06 9.04
N PRO A 56 2.12 -42.19 9.05
CA PRO A 56 3.16 -42.42 8.03
C PRO A 56 2.61 -42.84 6.66
N ILE A 57 1.40 -43.40 6.58
CA ILE A 57 0.81 -43.87 5.31
C ILE A 57 0.28 -42.69 4.47
N VAL A 58 -0.29 -41.67 5.11
CA VAL A 58 -0.81 -40.47 4.42
C VAL A 58 0.33 -39.59 3.89
N LEU A 59 1.47 -39.53 4.60
CA LEU A 59 2.63 -38.75 4.17
C LEU A 59 3.31 -39.32 2.92
N ALA A 60 3.37 -40.65 2.79
CA ALA A 60 3.97 -41.31 1.64
C ALA A 60 3.14 -41.14 0.35
N LEU A 61 1.80 -41.15 0.46
CA LEU A 61 0.90 -40.94 -0.68
C LEU A 61 0.90 -39.48 -1.17
N LEU A 62 1.12 -38.49 -0.30
CA LEU A 62 1.24 -37.08 -0.69
C LEU A 62 2.52 -36.81 -1.51
N MET A 63 3.63 -37.49 -1.21
CA MET A 63 4.91 -37.26 -1.90
C MET A 63 4.92 -37.77 -3.35
N VAL A 64 4.24 -38.88 -3.66
CA VAL A 64 4.16 -39.41 -5.03
C VAL A 64 3.28 -38.54 -5.93
N GLY A 65 2.22 -37.93 -5.39
CA GLY A 65 1.35 -37.00 -6.12
C GLY A 65 2.05 -35.68 -6.49
N ILE A 66 2.89 -35.15 -5.60
CA ILE A 66 3.59 -33.87 -5.82
C ILE A 66 4.65 -34.00 -6.93
N VAL A 67 5.37 -35.12 -7.00
CA VAL A 67 6.39 -35.34 -8.05
C VAL A 67 5.76 -35.48 -9.44
N GLY A 68 4.61 -36.19 -9.54
CA GLY A 68 3.86 -36.30 -10.80
C GLY A 68 3.28 -34.95 -11.27
N PHE A 69 2.75 -34.15 -10.34
CA PHE A 69 2.23 -32.80 -10.63
C PHE A 69 3.33 -31.83 -11.06
N LEU A 70 4.52 -31.89 -10.44
CA LEU A 70 5.67 -31.06 -10.83
C LEU A 70 6.21 -31.43 -12.22
N LEU A 71 6.27 -32.72 -12.55
CA LEU A 71 6.72 -33.19 -13.89
C LEU A 71 5.73 -32.82 -15.00
N GLN A 72 4.42 -32.83 -14.74
CA GLN A 72 3.42 -32.39 -15.72
C GLN A 72 3.44 -30.86 -15.92
N ASN A 73 3.61 -30.07 -14.86
CA ASN A 73 3.80 -28.62 -14.98
C ASN A 73 5.12 -28.26 -15.70
N LEU A 74 6.20 -29.02 -15.49
CA LEU A 74 7.46 -28.82 -16.22
C LEU A 74 7.36 -29.19 -17.71
N SER A 75 6.55 -30.18 -18.08
CA SER A 75 6.38 -30.58 -19.49
C SER A 75 5.39 -29.72 -20.28
N GLN A 76 4.45 -29.03 -19.62
CA GLN A 76 3.53 -28.08 -20.27
C GLN A 76 4.11 -26.67 -20.44
N ASN A 77 5.20 -26.34 -19.74
CA ASN A 77 5.88 -25.05 -19.88
C ASN A 77 6.85 -24.96 -21.10
N ASN A 78 6.90 -25.98 -21.96
CA ASN A 78 7.59 -25.94 -23.26
C ASN A 78 6.65 -25.55 -24.41
N LEU A 79 5.64 -24.72 -24.13
CA LEU A 79 4.83 -24.07 -25.15
C LEU A 79 5.39 -22.68 -25.41
N GLU A 80 6.05 -22.56 -26.57
CA GLU A 80 6.28 -21.32 -27.31
C GLU A 80 6.68 -20.13 -26.45
N GLU A 81 8.00 -20.01 -26.22
CA GLU A 81 8.64 -18.74 -25.93
C GLU A 81 8.48 -17.84 -27.18
N LYS A 82 7.28 -17.31 -27.34
CA LYS A 82 7.03 -16.12 -28.14
C LYS A 82 7.80 -15.04 -27.41
N SER A 83 9.02 -14.77 -27.86
CA SER A 83 9.84 -13.65 -27.42
C SER A 83 9.11 -12.36 -27.79
N VAL A 84 8.11 -12.01 -26.97
CA VAL A 84 7.60 -10.66 -26.88
C VAL A 84 8.82 -9.87 -26.48
N THR A 85 9.37 -9.11 -27.43
CA THR A 85 10.39 -8.12 -27.17
C THR A 85 9.77 -7.18 -26.14
N GLU A 86 10.06 -7.43 -24.87
CA GLU A 86 9.63 -6.61 -23.76
C GLU A 86 10.28 -5.25 -24.00
N LYS A 87 9.48 -4.32 -24.56
CA LYS A 87 9.93 -2.95 -24.71
C LYS A 87 10.24 -2.45 -23.32
N GLU A 88 11.52 -2.20 -23.07
CA GLU A 88 12.00 -1.60 -21.84
C GLU A 88 11.19 -0.33 -21.59
N TYR A 89 10.50 -0.29 -20.44
CA TYR A 89 9.70 0.86 -20.06
C TYR A 89 10.63 2.04 -19.77
N GLU A 90 10.59 3.06 -20.63
CA GLU A 90 11.35 4.29 -20.43
C GLU A 90 10.60 5.21 -19.46
N PHE A 91 11.19 5.45 -18.29
CA PHE A 91 10.64 6.36 -17.30
C PHE A 91 10.77 7.81 -17.76
N PRO A 92 9.72 8.66 -17.65
CA PRO A 92 9.75 10.03 -18.14
C PRO A 92 10.81 10.90 -17.44
N SER A 93 11.24 11.95 -18.13
CA SER A 93 12.10 12.98 -17.55
C SER A 93 11.38 13.79 -16.47
N ALA A 94 12.16 14.43 -15.58
CA ALA A 94 11.60 15.30 -14.55
C ALA A 94 10.80 16.48 -15.12
N GLU A 95 11.16 16.97 -16.30
CA GLU A 95 10.43 18.04 -17.01
C GLU A 95 9.03 17.57 -17.44
N ILE A 96 8.93 16.36 -18.01
CA ILE A 96 7.64 15.77 -18.41
C ILE A 96 6.74 15.54 -17.19
N ILE A 97 7.31 15.07 -16.07
CA ILE A 97 6.59 14.92 -14.81
C ILE A 97 6.08 16.27 -14.32
N GLN A 98 6.95 17.29 -14.25
CA GLN A 98 6.57 18.60 -13.74
C GLN A 98 5.49 19.28 -14.60
N ASN A 99 5.56 19.14 -15.92
CA ASN A 99 4.54 19.68 -16.82
C ASN A 99 3.17 19.04 -16.56
N LYS A 100 3.13 17.72 -16.35
CA LYS A 100 1.87 17.04 -16.01
C LYS A 100 1.36 17.43 -14.61
N VAL A 101 2.25 17.63 -13.64
CA VAL A 101 1.86 18.15 -12.31
C VAL A 101 1.22 19.53 -12.43
N ASN A 102 1.82 20.43 -13.21
CA ASN A 102 1.25 21.76 -13.45
C ASN A 102 -0.13 21.67 -14.11
N GLU A 103 -0.30 20.80 -15.12
CA GLU A 103 -1.59 20.54 -15.76
C GLU A 103 -2.63 20.04 -14.75
N LEU A 104 -2.25 19.15 -13.83
CA LEU A 104 -3.16 18.67 -12.78
C LEU A 104 -3.58 19.80 -11.84
N ILE A 105 -2.64 20.67 -11.44
CA ILE A 105 -2.92 21.82 -10.55
C ILE A 105 -3.84 22.82 -11.24
N GLU A 106 -3.59 23.14 -12.51
CA GLU A 106 -4.39 24.11 -13.27
C GLU A 106 -5.82 23.65 -13.53
N ASN A 107 -6.03 22.34 -13.66
CA ASN A 107 -7.34 21.76 -13.97
C ASN A 107 -8.07 21.20 -12.76
N PHE A 108 -7.46 21.16 -11.57
CA PHE A 108 -8.12 20.66 -10.37
C PHE A 108 -8.62 21.79 -9.49
N GLU A 109 -9.89 21.72 -9.13
CA GLU A 109 -10.51 22.67 -8.20
C GLU A 109 -11.27 21.94 -7.09
N LEU A 110 -11.16 22.44 -5.86
CA LEU A 110 -11.96 21.95 -4.76
C LEU A 110 -13.43 22.25 -5.03
N GLY A 111 -14.25 21.20 -4.99
CA GLY A 111 -15.68 21.30 -5.29
C GLY A 111 -16.09 20.67 -6.61
N MET A 112 -15.15 20.20 -7.43
CA MET A 112 -15.47 19.35 -8.58
C MET A 112 -16.31 18.14 -8.14
N THR A 113 -17.31 17.79 -8.96
CA THR A 113 -18.06 16.54 -8.79
C THR A 113 -17.27 15.35 -9.33
N HIS A 114 -17.72 14.15 -9.00
CA HIS A 114 -17.21 12.91 -9.57
C HIS A 114 -17.23 12.91 -11.11
N GLU A 115 -18.31 13.42 -11.71
CA GLU A 115 -18.46 13.52 -13.16
C GLU A 115 -17.45 14.50 -13.76
N GLN A 116 -17.26 15.67 -13.14
CA GLN A 116 -16.27 16.66 -13.59
C GLN A 116 -14.86 16.09 -13.50
N VAL A 117 -14.53 15.40 -12.41
CA VAL A 117 -13.22 14.74 -12.26
C VAL A 117 -13.00 13.67 -13.33
N LYS A 118 -14.01 12.86 -13.67
CA LYS A 118 -13.90 11.88 -14.75
C LYS A 118 -13.72 12.52 -16.12
N GLU A 119 -14.45 13.60 -16.40
CA GLU A 119 -14.34 14.32 -17.66
C GLU A 119 -12.96 14.96 -17.82
N THR A 120 -12.41 15.52 -16.74
CA THR A 120 -11.11 16.21 -16.76
C THR A 120 -9.92 15.23 -16.75
N PHE A 121 -9.95 14.19 -15.93
CA PHE A 121 -8.79 13.32 -15.67
C PHE A 121 -8.92 11.91 -16.24
N GLY A 122 -10.10 11.56 -16.78
CA GLY A 122 -10.38 10.27 -17.39
C GLY A 122 -10.97 9.23 -16.42
N GLU A 123 -11.15 8.02 -16.95
CA GLU A 123 -11.80 6.89 -16.25
C GLU A 123 -10.82 5.85 -15.68
N ASP A 124 -9.52 5.97 -15.98
CA ASP A 124 -8.50 5.04 -15.47
C ASP A 124 -8.01 5.48 -14.08
N TYR A 125 -8.76 5.05 -13.06
CA TYR A 125 -8.43 5.31 -11.66
C TYR A 125 -8.73 4.08 -10.79
N ILE A 126 -8.03 3.99 -9.66
CA ILE A 126 -8.33 3.05 -8.59
C ILE A 126 -9.26 3.75 -7.61
N SER A 127 -10.37 3.10 -7.24
CA SER A 127 -11.25 3.59 -6.18
C SER A 127 -11.25 2.70 -4.96
N GLY A 128 -11.41 3.28 -3.78
CA GLY A 128 -11.63 2.53 -2.55
C GLY A 128 -12.33 3.35 -1.48
N GLU A 129 -12.56 2.69 -0.34
CA GLU A 129 -13.17 3.26 0.86
C GLU A 129 -12.16 3.12 2.01
N ALA A 130 -12.12 4.12 2.88
CA ALA A 130 -11.26 4.15 4.06
C ALA A 130 -11.95 4.91 5.21
N GLN A 131 -11.29 4.97 6.37
CA GLN A 131 -11.76 5.67 7.56
C GLN A 131 -10.63 6.52 8.12
N ASN A 132 -10.96 7.73 8.60
CA ASN A 132 -9.99 8.53 9.34
C ASN A 132 -9.77 7.95 10.76
N PRO A 133 -8.80 8.45 11.54
CA PRO A 133 -8.55 7.97 12.90
C PRO A 133 -9.78 8.05 13.83
N GLU A 134 -10.69 8.97 13.56
CA GLU A 134 -11.96 9.15 14.28
C GLU A 134 -13.06 8.15 13.85
N GLY A 135 -12.79 7.32 12.83
CA GLY A 135 -13.72 6.32 12.30
C GLY A 135 -14.74 6.87 11.28
N GLU A 136 -14.59 8.11 10.85
CA GLU A 136 -15.43 8.70 9.81
C GLU A 136 -15.04 8.16 8.43
N PRO A 137 -15.99 7.59 7.68
CA PRO A 137 -15.71 7.03 6.37
C PRO A 137 -15.42 8.13 5.34
N PHE A 138 -14.58 7.78 4.37
CA PHE A 138 -14.36 8.54 3.16
C PHE A 138 -14.02 7.58 2.02
N SER A 139 -14.34 7.99 0.80
CA SER A 139 -13.92 7.25 -0.40
C SER A 139 -12.77 7.99 -1.06
N TYR A 140 -11.96 7.32 -1.87
CA TYR A 140 -10.87 7.95 -2.59
C TYR A 140 -10.76 7.39 -4.01
N TRP A 141 -10.30 8.24 -4.93
CA TRP A 141 -9.90 7.87 -6.28
C TRP A 141 -8.42 8.21 -6.49
N THR A 142 -7.66 7.29 -7.06
CA THR A 142 -6.23 7.46 -7.32
C THR A 142 -5.92 7.23 -8.80
N TYR A 143 -5.35 8.23 -9.43
CA TYR A 143 -4.84 8.21 -10.79
C TYR A 143 -3.32 8.01 -10.77
N TYR A 144 -2.84 7.10 -11.60
CA TYR A 144 -1.41 6.86 -11.76
C TYR A 144 -0.95 7.27 -13.15
N TYR A 145 -0.16 8.34 -13.23
CA TYR A 145 0.44 8.77 -14.49
C TYR A 145 1.87 8.24 -14.60
N TYR A 146 2.22 7.84 -15.83
CA TYR A 146 3.52 7.22 -16.13
C TYR A 146 3.77 5.99 -15.25
N LYS A 147 2.77 5.12 -15.18
CA LYS A 147 2.85 3.82 -14.52
C LYS A 147 3.50 2.81 -15.45
N ASN A 148 4.51 2.10 -14.97
CA ASN A 148 5.08 0.97 -15.68
C ASN A 148 3.99 -0.12 -15.80
N PRO A 149 3.66 -0.61 -17.02
CA PRO A 149 2.58 -1.56 -17.23
C PRO A 149 2.83 -2.93 -16.55
N ASN A 150 4.08 -3.23 -16.20
CA ASN A 150 4.46 -4.50 -15.57
C ASN A 150 4.25 -4.51 -14.05
N ILE A 151 3.92 -3.38 -13.43
CA ILE A 151 3.62 -3.33 -11.99
C ILE A 151 2.11 -3.41 -11.73
N THR A 152 1.71 -4.42 -10.96
CA THR A 152 0.32 -4.61 -10.51
C THR A 152 0.04 -3.97 -9.14
N GLY A 153 1.01 -3.23 -8.58
CA GLY A 153 0.90 -2.60 -7.26
C GLY A 153 0.21 -1.24 -7.25
N GLY A 154 -0.20 -0.87 -6.03
CA GLY A 154 -0.61 0.46 -5.56
C GLY A 154 -0.27 0.56 -4.07
N ALA A 155 -0.56 1.69 -3.43
CA ALA A 155 -0.17 1.92 -2.04
C ALA A 155 -0.61 0.76 -1.10
N PRO A 156 0.24 0.35 -0.15
CA PRO A 156 -0.05 -0.78 0.74
C PRO A 156 -1.25 -0.53 1.67
N ILE A 157 -1.58 0.75 1.89
CA ILE A 157 -2.73 1.19 2.64
C ILE A 157 -3.63 2.00 1.68
N PRO A 158 -4.93 1.65 1.58
CA PRO A 158 -5.93 2.44 0.86
C PRO A 158 -5.88 3.92 1.21
N GLY A 159 -5.60 4.79 0.23
CA GLY A 159 -5.53 6.24 0.41
C GLY A 159 -4.20 6.78 0.96
N ASP A 160 -3.18 5.93 1.14
CA ASP A 160 -1.82 6.38 1.41
C ASP A 160 -1.03 6.59 0.10
N ILE A 161 0.08 7.32 0.17
CA ILE A 161 0.94 7.60 -0.98
C ILE A 161 1.85 6.41 -1.25
N ASP A 162 1.93 5.93 -2.50
CA ASP A 162 2.82 4.85 -2.91
C ASP A 162 4.28 5.32 -3.08
N ILE A 163 4.88 5.69 -1.95
CA ILE A 163 6.27 6.16 -1.85
C ILE A 163 7.23 5.13 -2.46
N GLN A 164 6.93 3.83 -2.33
CA GLN A 164 7.78 2.78 -2.87
C GLN A 164 7.82 2.81 -4.40
N ASN A 165 6.67 2.80 -5.08
CA ASN A 165 6.64 2.79 -6.54
C ASN A 165 7.08 4.13 -7.15
N LEU A 166 6.82 5.26 -6.47
CA LEU A 166 7.41 6.56 -6.82
C LEU A 166 8.95 6.55 -6.63
N GLY A 167 9.42 5.94 -5.55
CA GLY A 167 10.84 5.79 -5.21
C GLY A 167 11.61 4.92 -6.21
N GLN A 168 10.97 3.88 -6.73
CA GLN A 168 11.56 2.91 -7.65
C GLN A 168 11.39 3.29 -9.14
N LYS A 169 10.83 4.47 -9.44
CA LYS A 169 10.53 4.89 -10.83
C LYS A 169 9.59 3.93 -11.55
N HIS A 170 8.66 3.32 -10.82
CA HIS A 170 7.58 2.55 -11.43
C HIS A 170 6.35 3.41 -11.70
N VAL A 171 6.19 4.51 -10.97
CA VAL A 171 5.12 5.51 -11.13
C VAL A 171 5.77 6.89 -11.18
N GLY A 172 5.33 7.74 -12.10
CA GLY A 172 5.80 9.13 -12.19
C GLY A 172 5.02 10.07 -11.27
N ILE A 173 3.70 9.95 -11.28
CA ILE A 173 2.78 10.77 -10.50
C ILE A 173 1.66 9.89 -9.95
N GLU A 174 1.37 10.07 -8.68
CA GLU A 174 0.15 9.63 -8.03
C GLU A 174 -0.72 10.85 -7.73
N PHE A 175 -1.94 10.87 -8.25
CA PHE A 175 -2.92 11.91 -7.97
C PHE A 175 -4.14 11.29 -7.29
N SER A 176 -4.30 11.57 -6.00
CA SER A 176 -5.34 10.98 -5.16
C SER A 176 -6.35 12.06 -4.74
N ILE A 177 -7.64 11.80 -4.97
CA ILE A 177 -8.74 12.67 -4.62
C ILE A 177 -9.60 11.96 -3.57
N PHE A 178 -9.83 12.63 -2.45
CA PHE A 178 -10.55 12.08 -1.32
C PHE A 178 -11.93 12.73 -1.24
N TRP A 179 -12.95 11.92 -0.97
CA TRP A 179 -14.33 12.30 -1.07
C TRP A 179 -15.09 12.01 0.22
N ARG A 180 -15.99 12.93 0.57
CA ARG A 180 -17.00 12.73 1.62
C ARG A 180 -18.31 13.36 1.15
N ASP A 181 -19.41 12.64 1.31
CA ASP A 181 -20.75 13.10 0.89
C ASP A 181 -20.79 13.59 -0.57
N LYS A 182 -20.09 12.88 -1.47
CA LYS A 182 -19.93 13.20 -2.90
C LYS A 182 -19.25 14.55 -3.20
N LYS A 183 -18.52 15.11 -2.24
CA LYS A 183 -17.71 16.31 -2.41
C LYS A 183 -16.26 15.99 -2.14
N VAL A 184 -15.36 16.67 -2.85
CA VAL A 184 -13.92 16.62 -2.56
C VAL A 184 -13.69 17.12 -1.13
N LEU A 185 -13.04 16.29 -0.32
CA LEU A 185 -12.58 16.59 1.03
C LEU A 185 -11.21 17.26 0.98
N PHE A 186 -10.27 16.63 0.28
CA PHE A 186 -8.93 17.11 -0.05
C PHE A 186 -8.40 16.30 -1.25
N ALA A 187 -7.26 16.71 -1.81
CA ALA A 187 -6.54 15.91 -2.81
C ALA A 187 -5.03 16.00 -2.59
N THR A 188 -4.29 15.04 -3.12
CA THR A 188 -2.84 15.02 -3.08
C THR A 188 -2.26 14.71 -4.46
N VAL A 189 -1.18 15.39 -4.82
CA VAL A 189 -0.33 15.06 -5.97
C VAL A 189 1.05 14.70 -5.42
N ALA A 190 1.38 13.41 -5.45
CA ALA A 190 2.70 12.91 -5.11
C ALA A 190 3.47 12.58 -6.39
N TYR A 191 4.68 13.10 -6.53
CA TYR A 191 5.45 12.94 -7.76
C TYR A 191 6.94 12.91 -7.50
N ARG A 192 7.64 12.24 -8.40
CA ARG A 192 9.09 12.11 -8.31
C ARG A 192 9.80 13.30 -8.98
N THR A 193 10.77 13.88 -8.28
CA THR A 193 11.80 14.76 -8.86
C THR A 193 13.08 13.98 -9.17
N SER A 194 14.12 14.65 -9.68
CA SER A 194 15.44 14.02 -9.89
C SER A 194 16.00 13.38 -8.62
N GLU A 195 15.71 13.95 -7.45
CA GLU A 195 16.39 13.65 -6.19
C GLU A 195 15.47 13.05 -5.12
N ASN A 196 14.18 13.40 -5.11
CA ASN A 196 13.27 13.12 -4.00
C ASN A 196 11.82 13.00 -4.47
N ILE A 197 10.92 12.68 -3.55
CA ILE A 197 9.48 12.70 -3.81
C ILE A 197 8.92 13.98 -3.22
N LYS A 198 8.14 14.71 -4.04
CA LYS A 198 7.37 15.86 -3.60
C LYS A 198 5.92 15.45 -3.44
N VAL A 199 5.26 16.03 -2.44
CA VAL A 199 3.83 15.87 -2.23
C VAL A 199 3.22 17.25 -2.10
N MET A 200 2.20 17.50 -2.91
CA MET A 200 1.34 18.66 -2.82
C MET A 200 -0.02 18.23 -2.28
N GLU A 201 -0.53 18.94 -1.28
CA GLU A 201 -1.84 18.69 -0.67
C GLU A 201 -2.75 19.91 -0.91
N PHE A 202 -3.93 19.65 -1.48
CA PHE A 202 -4.99 20.63 -1.70
C PHE A 202 -5.97 20.56 -0.54
N LYS A 203 -5.91 21.55 0.34
CA LYS A 203 -6.72 21.61 1.56
C LYS A 203 -8.04 22.30 1.30
N ARG A 204 -9.06 21.94 2.08
CA ARG A 204 -10.44 22.42 1.92
C ARG A 204 -10.61 23.95 1.93
N ASP A 205 -9.70 24.68 2.58
CA ASP A 205 -9.68 26.15 2.62
C ASP A 205 -9.11 26.81 1.35
N GLY A 206 -8.63 26.00 0.40
CA GLY A 206 -7.99 26.46 -0.83
C GLY A 206 -6.47 26.58 -0.73
N ASP A 207 -5.89 26.34 0.46
CA ASP A 207 -4.45 26.36 0.62
C ASP A 207 -3.82 25.11 0.01
N ILE A 208 -2.67 25.33 -0.64
CA ILE A 208 -1.83 24.26 -1.17
C ILE A 208 -0.57 24.21 -0.30
N SER A 209 -0.30 23.06 0.32
CA SER A 209 0.97 22.82 0.99
C SER A 209 1.83 21.83 0.22
N GLU A 210 3.11 22.13 0.10
CA GLU A 210 4.11 21.23 -0.48
C GLU A 210 5.08 20.75 0.59
N TYR A 211 5.38 19.46 0.60
CA TYR A 211 6.45 18.90 1.41
C TYR A 211 7.25 17.86 0.63
N THR A 212 8.48 17.61 1.09
CA THR A 212 9.37 16.61 0.50
C THR A 212 9.42 15.38 1.38
N VAL A 213 9.27 14.22 0.75
CA VAL A 213 9.53 12.92 1.36
C VAL A 213 10.94 12.51 0.95
N ASN A 214 11.85 12.49 1.92
CA ASN A 214 13.21 12.00 1.71
C ASN A 214 13.18 10.47 1.72
N ASN A 215 13.67 9.84 0.65
CA ASN A 215 13.83 8.38 0.59
C ASN A 215 14.82 7.94 1.67
N TRP A 216 14.43 6.95 2.46
CA TRP A 216 15.27 6.26 3.46
C TRP A 216 15.90 5.00 2.86
#